data_AF-A0A391PF04-F1
#
_entry.id   AF-A0A391PF04-F1
#
_cell.length_a   1.000
_cell.length_b   1.000
_cell.length_c   1.000
_cell.angle_alpha   90.00
_cell.angle_beta   90.00
_cell.angle_gamma   90.00
#
_symmetry.space_group_name_H-M   'P 1'
#
loop_
_entity.id
_entity.type
_entity.pdbx_description
1 polymer ?
#
loop_
_entity_poly.entity_id
_entity_poly.type
_entity_poly.pdbx_seq_one_letter_code
_entity_poly.pdbx_strand_id
1 'polypeptide(L)'
;MSITGKDGPGTVDITPSTRITQLAAGQLTDVTAGECVAVRPVKGNDTGNAVTAANVLVGQAGNAQCGQKGGKREHGINGTVASVNGSTITVTDADNTQITVTVTPDTRYTKSSAADAKAIAAGMCLGARGTKDGNGALQATFAMVRPAVNGACGGGHR
;
A
#
# COMPACT_ATOMS: atom_id res chain seq x y z
N MET A 1 21.79 -6.84 -9.34
CA MET A 1 20.81 -6.44 -10.38
C MET A 1 20.85 -4.91 -10.44
N SER A 2 21.19 -4.32 -11.57
CA SER A 2 21.29 -2.85 -11.70
C SER A 2 19.88 -2.29 -11.90
N ILE A 3 19.37 -1.46 -10.99
CA ILE A 3 18.01 -0.94 -11.06
C ILE A 3 18.09 0.59 -11.15
N THR A 4 17.63 1.16 -12.26
CA THR A 4 17.65 2.61 -12.44
C THR A 4 16.57 3.26 -11.58
N GLY A 5 16.99 3.97 -10.53
CA GLY A 5 16.12 4.77 -9.67
C GLY A 5 15.92 6.18 -10.22
N LYS A 6 15.03 6.94 -9.57
CA LYS A 6 14.71 8.35 -9.90
C LYS A 6 15.93 9.30 -9.82
N ASP A 7 16.97 8.91 -9.09
CA ASP A 7 18.22 9.67 -8.93
C ASP A 7 19.35 9.22 -9.88
N GLY A 8 19.04 8.37 -10.86
CA GLY A 8 20.01 7.82 -11.81
C GLY A 8 20.24 6.31 -11.63
N PRO A 9 21.15 5.69 -12.40
CA PRO A 9 21.51 4.29 -12.22
C PRO A 9 22.19 4.12 -10.86
N GLY A 10 21.44 3.60 -9.89
CA GLY A 10 21.93 3.25 -8.56
C GLY A 10 21.92 1.74 -8.38
N THR A 11 22.95 1.20 -7.74
CA THR A 11 22.96 -0.22 -7.36
C THR A 11 22.08 -0.37 -6.13
N VAL A 12 20.91 -0.99 -6.28
CA VAL A 12 20.06 -1.40 -5.15
C VAL A 12 20.37 -2.85 -4.87
N ASP A 13 20.95 -3.12 -3.70
CA ASP A 13 21.15 -4.48 -3.23
C ASP A 13 19.85 -4.99 -2.62
N ILE A 14 19.23 -5.93 -3.33
CA ILE A 14 18.08 -6.71 -2.87
C ILE A 14 18.63 -8.03 -2.34
N THR A 15 18.56 -8.22 -1.04
CA THR A 15 18.98 -9.44 -0.34
C THR A 15 17.75 -10.33 -0.05
N PRO A 16 17.93 -11.60 0.35
CA PRO A 16 16.81 -12.44 0.81
C PRO A 16 16.08 -11.88 2.04
N SER A 17 16.71 -10.95 2.76
CA SER A 17 16.11 -10.22 3.88
C SER A 17 15.29 -9.00 3.44
N THR A 18 15.38 -8.59 2.17
CA THR A 18 14.57 -7.49 1.64
C THR A 18 13.11 -7.93 1.55
N ARG A 19 12.23 -7.19 2.22
CA ARG A 19 10.78 -7.41 2.08
C ARG A 19 10.28 -6.71 0.83
N ILE A 20 9.78 -7.47 -0.13
CA ILE A 20 9.29 -6.95 -1.40
C ILE A 20 7.77 -7.05 -1.41
N THR A 21 7.13 -5.95 -1.76
CA THR A 21 5.68 -5.84 -1.88
C THR A 21 5.32 -5.38 -3.28
N GLN A 22 4.35 -6.03 -3.89
CA GLN A 22 3.81 -5.65 -5.19
C GLN A 22 2.44 -5.03 -5.01
N LEU A 23 2.22 -3.87 -5.61
CA LEU A 23 0.89 -3.29 -5.76
C LEU A 23 0.36 -3.55 -7.15
N ALA A 24 -0.91 -3.92 -7.21
CA ALA A 24 -1.67 -4.06 -8.42
C ALA A 24 -2.97 -3.27 -8.29
N ALA A 25 -3.57 -2.93 -9.43
CA ALA A 25 -4.96 -2.48 -9.43
C ALA A 25 -5.84 -3.60 -8.86
N GLY A 26 -6.59 -3.29 -7.81
CA GLY A 26 -7.55 -4.22 -7.22
C GLY A 26 -8.97 -3.88 -7.65
N GLN A 27 -9.93 -4.64 -7.13
CA GLN A 27 -11.35 -4.35 -7.26
C GLN A 27 -12.06 -4.59 -5.92
N LEU A 28 -13.31 -4.15 -5.81
CA LEU A 28 -14.12 -4.41 -4.61
C LEU A 28 -14.25 -5.91 -4.30
N THR A 29 -14.27 -6.76 -5.32
CA THR A 29 -14.31 -8.23 -5.18
C THR A 29 -13.04 -8.82 -4.57
N ASP A 30 -11.92 -8.08 -4.58
CA ASP A 30 -10.71 -8.48 -3.86
C ASP A 30 -10.82 -8.20 -2.36
N VAL A 31 -11.75 -7.35 -1.92
CA VAL A 31 -11.92 -7.01 -0.50
C VAL A 31 -12.67 -8.15 0.17
N THR A 32 -11.95 -8.96 0.95
CA THR A 32 -12.54 -10.07 1.70
C THR A 32 -12.51 -9.82 3.20
N ALA A 33 -13.52 -10.33 3.91
CA ALA A 33 -13.55 -10.26 5.37
C ALA A 33 -12.33 -10.98 5.96
N GLY A 34 -11.65 -10.34 6.90
CA GLY A 34 -10.40 -10.82 7.50
C GLY A 34 -9.11 -10.29 6.86
N GLU A 35 -9.17 -9.61 5.71
CA GLU A 35 -7.99 -8.95 5.14
C GLU A 35 -7.73 -7.58 5.77
N CYS A 36 -6.47 -7.13 5.72
CA CYS A 36 -6.11 -5.78 6.13
C CYS A 36 -6.47 -4.80 5.03
N VAL A 37 -7.12 -3.71 5.40
CA VAL A 37 -7.44 -2.61 4.49
C VAL A 37 -6.99 -1.28 5.07
N ALA A 38 -6.47 -0.44 4.18
CA ALA A 38 -6.18 0.95 4.43
C ALA A 38 -7.08 1.80 3.52
N VAL A 39 -8.04 2.47 4.12
CA VAL A 39 -9.03 3.29 3.43
C VAL A 39 -8.63 4.76 3.58
N ARG A 40 -8.50 5.45 2.45
CA ARG A 40 -8.37 6.91 2.43
C ARG A 40 -9.71 7.53 2.11
N PRO A 41 -10.29 8.32 3.01
CA PRO A 41 -11.53 9.03 2.74
C PRO A 41 -11.36 10.08 1.65
N VAL A 42 -12.46 10.49 1.03
CA VAL A 42 -12.54 11.75 0.32
C VAL A 42 -12.36 12.91 1.31
N LYS A 43 -11.62 13.95 0.90
CA LYS A 43 -11.31 15.11 1.74
C LYS A 43 -12.62 15.73 2.29
N GLY A 44 -12.72 15.85 3.62
CA GLY A 44 -13.88 16.44 4.29
C GLY A 44 -14.93 15.42 4.77
N ASN A 45 -14.66 14.12 4.65
CA ASN A 45 -15.49 13.06 5.21
C ASN A 45 -14.72 12.24 6.28
N ASP A 46 -13.90 12.92 7.08
CA ASP A 46 -13.00 12.31 8.07
C ASP A 46 -13.57 12.35 9.50
N THR A 47 -14.77 12.92 9.69
CA THR A 47 -15.39 13.16 11.00
C THR A 47 -16.53 12.20 11.25
N GLY A 48 -16.22 10.93 11.55
CA GLY A 48 -17.20 9.96 12.04
C GLY A 48 -16.80 8.50 11.84
N ASN A 49 -17.64 7.61 12.37
CA ASN A 49 -17.57 6.15 12.11
C ASN A 49 -18.16 5.77 10.74
N ALA A 50 -18.47 6.74 9.88
CA ALA A 50 -18.96 6.52 8.53
C ALA A 50 -18.22 7.45 7.56
N VAL A 51 -17.54 6.89 6.56
CA VAL A 51 -16.75 7.67 5.60
C VAL A 51 -16.95 7.15 4.17
N THR A 52 -16.64 7.96 3.17
CA THR A 52 -16.62 7.56 1.76
C THR A 52 -15.19 7.36 1.30
N ALA A 53 -14.85 6.18 0.78
CA ALA A 53 -13.50 5.87 0.32
C ALA A 53 -13.19 6.52 -1.04
N ALA A 54 -12.12 7.32 -1.08
CA ALA A 54 -11.48 7.72 -2.32
C ALA A 54 -10.55 6.61 -2.82
N ASN A 55 -9.76 6.03 -1.91
CA ASN A 55 -8.82 4.95 -2.21
C ASN A 55 -8.93 3.86 -1.16
N VAL A 56 -8.94 2.60 -1.61
CA VAL A 56 -8.92 1.42 -0.76
C VAL A 56 -7.68 0.62 -1.12
N LEU A 57 -6.77 0.48 -0.17
CA LEU A 57 -5.62 -0.39 -0.29
C LEU A 57 -5.86 -1.67 0.49
N VAL A 58 -5.99 -2.79 -0.20
CA VAL A 58 -6.06 -4.12 0.37
C VAL A 58 -4.63 -4.63 0.54
N GLY A 59 -4.28 -5.15 1.70
CA GLY A 59 -2.95 -5.66 1.97
C GLY A 59 -2.96 -6.92 2.78
N GLN A 60 -1.92 -7.73 2.59
CA GLN A 60 -1.64 -8.82 3.51
C GLN A 60 -1.09 -8.26 4.82
N ALA A 61 -1.52 -8.83 5.95
CA ALA A 61 -1.04 -8.47 7.27
C ALA A 61 0.47 -8.70 7.36
N GLY A 62 1.27 -7.65 7.17
CA GLY A 62 2.68 -7.67 7.52
C GLY A 62 2.78 -7.85 9.04
N ASN A 63 3.17 -9.06 9.47
CA ASN A 63 3.42 -9.40 10.88
C ASN A 63 2.16 -9.33 11.75
N ALA A 64 1.00 -9.76 11.23
CA ALA A 64 -0.26 -9.88 11.98
C ALA A 64 -0.85 -8.58 12.54
N GLN A 65 -0.35 -7.40 12.11
CA GLN A 65 -0.94 -6.11 12.49
C GLN A 65 -1.30 -5.32 11.25
N CYS A 66 -2.60 -5.29 10.94
CA CYS A 66 -3.17 -4.35 10.00
C CYS A 66 -2.95 -2.93 10.54
N GLY A 67 -1.83 -2.31 10.20
CA GLY A 67 -1.41 -1.03 10.74
C GLY A 67 -0.16 -1.14 11.59
N GLN A 68 0.99 -0.97 10.94
CA GLN A 68 2.15 -0.43 11.65
C GLN A 68 1.72 0.92 12.22
N LYS A 69 1.77 1.07 13.55
CA LYS A 69 1.64 2.36 14.25
C LYS A 69 2.74 3.30 13.71
N GLY A 70 2.43 4.04 12.64
CA GLY A 70 3.45 4.69 11.84
C GLY A 70 2.89 5.78 10.96
N GLY A 71 2.12 6.69 11.56
CA GLY A 71 1.60 7.87 10.89
C GLY A 71 0.41 8.38 11.66
N LYS A 72 0.45 9.66 12.03
CA LYS A 72 -0.67 10.36 12.66
C LYS A 72 -1.95 10.08 11.83
N ARG A 73 -3.11 9.97 12.49
CA ARG A 73 -4.46 9.72 11.93
C ARG A 73 -4.92 10.72 10.84
N GLU A 74 -4.02 11.51 10.28
CA GLU A 74 -4.29 12.60 9.36
C GLU A 74 -4.50 12.13 7.90
N HIS A 75 -4.35 10.83 7.55
CA HIS A 75 -4.33 10.40 6.13
C HIS A 75 -5.00 9.05 5.78
N GLY A 76 -5.78 8.42 6.67
CA GLY A 76 -6.55 7.20 6.34
C GLY A 76 -6.90 6.30 7.53
N ILE A 77 -7.92 5.47 7.35
CA ILE A 77 -8.40 4.43 8.27
C ILE A 77 -7.65 3.14 7.97
N ASN A 78 -7.03 2.52 8.97
CA ASN A 78 -6.34 1.24 8.83
C ASN A 78 -7.00 0.23 9.76
N GLY A 79 -7.40 -0.92 9.22
CA GLY A 79 -8.04 -1.96 10.00
C GLY A 79 -8.24 -3.25 9.24
N THR A 80 -9.02 -4.14 9.82
CA THR A 80 -9.39 -5.43 9.22
C THR A 80 -10.81 -5.34 8.68
N VAL A 81 -11.07 -5.89 7.51
CA VAL A 81 -12.44 -5.97 6.97
C VAL A 81 -13.27 -6.89 7.85
N ALA A 82 -14.31 -6.35 8.51
CA ALA A 82 -15.29 -7.12 9.25
C ALA A 82 -16.31 -7.77 8.31
N SER A 83 -16.80 -7.01 7.34
CA SER A 83 -17.77 -7.46 6.35
C SER A 83 -17.80 -6.53 5.14
N VAL A 84 -18.26 -7.05 4.00
CA VAL A 84 -18.53 -6.29 2.79
C VAL A 84 -19.97 -6.54 2.39
N ASN A 85 -20.75 -5.47 2.21
CA ASN A 85 -22.15 -5.52 1.87
C ASN A 85 -22.43 -4.59 0.67
N GLY A 86 -22.36 -5.14 -0.54
CA GLY A 86 -22.51 -4.36 -1.77
C GLY A 86 -21.51 -3.21 -1.80
N SER A 87 -22.00 -1.98 -1.66
CA SER A 87 -21.19 -0.75 -1.68
C SER A 87 -20.76 -0.24 -0.29
N THR A 88 -20.91 -1.03 0.77
CA THR A 88 -20.43 -0.68 2.11
C THR A 88 -19.45 -1.73 2.64
N ILE A 89 -18.34 -1.27 3.18
CA ILE A 89 -17.29 -2.11 3.78
C ILE A 89 -17.25 -1.73 5.26
N THR A 90 -17.45 -2.70 6.15
CA THR A 90 -17.23 -2.49 7.58
C THR A 90 -15.79 -2.81 7.90
N VAL A 91 -15.04 -1.84 8.40
CA VAL A 91 -13.64 -1.99 8.80
C VAL A 91 -13.55 -1.90 10.32
N THR A 92 -12.93 -2.88 10.95
CA THR A 92 -12.58 -2.86 12.36
C THR A 92 -11.18 -2.26 12.50
N ASP A 93 -11.09 -1.06 13.07
CA ASP A 93 -9.81 -0.42 13.42
C ASP A 93 -9.07 -1.23 14.51
N ALA A 94 -7.79 -0.96 14.71
CA ALA A 94 -6.98 -1.56 15.77
C ALA A 94 -7.56 -1.32 17.17
N ASP A 95 -8.29 -0.22 17.38
CA ASP A 95 -9.01 0.08 18.62
C ASP A 95 -10.34 -0.70 18.78
N ASN A 96 -10.58 -1.73 17.95
CA ASN A 96 -11.86 -2.46 17.85
C ASN A 96 -13.07 -1.59 17.48
N THR A 97 -12.83 -0.40 16.95
CA THR A 97 -13.89 0.49 16.48
C THR A 97 -14.33 0.09 15.09
N GLN A 98 -15.63 -0.14 14.90
CA GLN A 98 -16.19 -0.38 13.58
C GLN A 98 -16.43 0.94 12.84
N ILE A 99 -15.92 0.98 11.62
CA ILE A 99 -16.02 2.12 10.72
C ILE A 99 -16.71 1.63 9.44
N THR A 100 -17.83 2.25 9.10
CA THR A 100 -18.56 2.01 7.88
C THR A 100 -17.93 2.82 6.75
N VAL A 101 -17.43 2.13 5.74
CA VAL A 101 -16.80 2.72 4.57
C VAL A 101 -17.72 2.55 3.38
N THR A 102 -18.30 3.64 2.91
CA THR A 102 -19.06 3.66 1.65
C THR A 102 -18.09 3.74 0.48
N VAL A 103 -18.27 2.86 -0.50
CA VAL A 103 -17.50 2.89 -1.75
C VAL A 103 -18.37 3.37 -2.90
N THR A 104 -17.74 4.06 -3.84
CA THR A 104 -18.37 4.64 -5.03
C THR A 104 -17.66 4.13 -6.28
N PRO A 105 -18.21 4.33 -7.49
CA PRO A 105 -17.51 3.98 -8.74
C PRO A 105 -16.17 4.72 -8.92
N ASP A 106 -16.01 5.87 -8.26
CA ASP A 106 -14.77 6.65 -8.25
C ASP A 106 -13.71 6.08 -7.28
N THR A 107 -14.10 5.16 -6.40
CA THR A 107 -13.19 4.53 -5.43
C THR A 107 -12.11 3.72 -6.15
N ARG A 108 -10.85 4.07 -5.91
CA ARG A 108 -9.68 3.38 -6.47
C ARG A 108 -9.23 2.26 -5.55
N TYR A 109 -9.33 1.03 -6.02
CA TYR A 109 -8.85 -0.15 -5.29
C TYR A 109 -7.41 -0.48 -5.70
N THR A 110 -6.59 -0.78 -4.71
CA THR A 110 -5.21 -1.20 -4.89
C THR A 110 -4.96 -2.41 -4.02
N LYS A 111 -4.46 -3.50 -4.60
CA LYS A 111 -4.10 -4.71 -3.86
C LYS A 111 -2.60 -4.73 -3.65
N SER A 112 -2.16 -5.00 -2.44
CA SER A 112 -0.75 -5.17 -2.07
C SER A 112 -0.52 -6.61 -1.62
N SER A 113 0.43 -7.28 -2.26
CA SER A 113 0.81 -8.67 -1.98
C SER A 113 2.31 -8.76 -1.76
N ALA A 114 2.75 -9.77 -1.00
CA ALA A 114 4.16 -10.12 -0.99
C ALA A 114 4.59 -10.53 -2.41
N ALA A 115 5.79 -10.11 -2.81
CA ALA A 115 6.38 -10.48 -4.08
C ALA A 115 7.86 -10.79 -3.89
N ASP A 116 8.47 -11.39 -4.90
CA ASP A 116 9.91 -11.69 -4.90
C ASP A 116 10.67 -10.71 -5.79
N ALA A 117 12.00 -10.69 -5.66
CA ALA A 117 12.86 -9.86 -6.51
C ALA A 117 12.68 -10.15 -8.00
N LYS A 118 12.25 -11.37 -8.34
CA LYS A 118 11.91 -11.79 -9.70
C LYS A 118 10.68 -11.08 -10.27
N ALA A 119 9.78 -10.56 -9.43
CA ALA A 119 8.62 -9.78 -9.87
C ALA A 119 8.99 -8.35 -10.30
N ILE A 120 10.21 -7.90 -10.00
CA ILE A 120 10.72 -6.60 -10.40
C ILE A 120 11.11 -6.66 -11.88
N ALA A 121 10.16 -6.33 -12.76
CA ALA A 121 10.38 -6.22 -14.20
C ALA A 121 10.71 -4.79 -14.63
N ALA A 122 11.46 -4.66 -15.73
CA ALA A 122 11.70 -3.37 -16.38
C ALA A 122 10.36 -2.76 -16.85
N GLY A 123 10.17 -1.45 -16.62
CA GLY A 123 8.92 -0.74 -16.89
C GLY A 123 7.95 -0.67 -15.70
N MET A 124 8.25 -1.39 -14.61
CA MET A 124 7.55 -1.23 -13.33
C MET A 124 8.18 -0.10 -12.51
N CYS A 125 7.36 0.53 -11.67
CA CYS A 125 7.79 1.51 -10.70
C CYS A 125 8.27 0.82 -9.42
N LEU A 126 9.57 0.85 -9.19
CA LEU A 126 10.18 0.35 -7.96
C LEU A 126 10.53 1.52 -7.03
N GLY A 127 10.03 1.48 -5.80
CA GLY A 127 10.52 2.25 -4.68
C GLY A 127 11.28 1.34 -3.73
N ALA A 128 12.58 1.56 -3.57
CA ALA A 128 13.40 0.85 -2.58
C ALA A 128 13.72 1.80 -1.42
N ARG A 129 13.59 1.29 -0.19
CA ARG A 129 13.99 1.98 1.02
C ARG A 129 15.02 1.12 1.75
N GLY A 130 16.09 1.76 2.18
CA GLY A 130 17.24 1.07 2.71
C GLY A 130 18.27 2.00 3.30
N THR A 131 19.38 1.41 3.72
CA THR A 131 20.55 2.16 4.17
C THR A 131 21.54 2.24 3.02
N LYS A 132 22.02 3.44 2.70
CA LYS A 132 23.08 3.60 1.70
C LYS A 132 24.40 3.22 2.35
N ASP A 133 25.16 2.32 1.73
CA ASP A 133 26.50 1.97 2.19
C ASP A 133 27.53 3.04 1.78
N GLY A 134 28.75 2.91 2.31
CA GLY A 134 29.86 3.83 2.00
C GLY A 134 30.32 3.78 0.54
N ASN A 135 29.93 2.76 -0.22
CA ASN A 135 30.22 2.59 -1.64
C ASN A 135 29.12 3.17 -2.55
N GLY A 136 28.06 3.70 -1.94
CA GLY A 136 26.94 4.30 -2.64
C GLY A 136 25.84 3.33 -3.08
N ALA A 137 25.92 2.04 -2.74
CA ALA A 137 24.86 1.08 -2.98
C ALA A 137 23.79 1.16 -1.87
N LEU A 138 22.52 1.07 -2.26
CA LEU A 138 21.40 1.10 -1.32
C LEU A 138 21.09 -0.33 -0.87
N GLN A 139 21.40 -0.64 0.38
CA GLN A 139 21.01 -1.89 1.03
C GLN A 139 19.51 -1.85 1.34
N ALA A 140 18.70 -2.37 0.42
CA ALA A 140 17.25 -2.30 0.52
C ALA A 140 16.75 -3.26 1.60
N THR A 141 16.13 -2.71 2.63
CA THR A 141 15.41 -3.50 3.64
C THR A 141 13.94 -3.68 3.26
N PHE A 142 13.41 -2.75 2.46
CA PHE A 142 12.06 -2.77 1.94
C PHE A 142 12.03 -2.32 0.48
N ALA A 143 11.28 -3.02 -0.35
CA ALA A 143 11.05 -2.65 -1.73
C ALA A 143 9.56 -2.78 -2.06
N MET A 144 9.08 -1.82 -2.85
CA MET A 144 7.70 -1.69 -3.26
C MET A 144 7.68 -1.56 -4.77
N VAL A 145 7.11 -2.53 -5.47
CA VAL A 145 6.97 -2.54 -6.91
C VAL A 145 5.51 -2.31 -7.27
N ARG A 146 5.24 -1.51 -8.30
CA ARG A 146 3.89 -1.32 -8.82
C ARG A 146 3.95 -1.04 -10.33
N PRO A 147 2.88 -1.30 -11.09
CA PRO A 147 2.80 -0.85 -12.46
C PRO A 147 2.84 0.68 -12.56
N ALA A 148 3.49 1.18 -13.59
CA ALA A 148 3.48 2.61 -13.91
C ALA A 148 2.07 3.02 -14.34
N VAL A 149 1.49 4.00 -13.64
CA VAL A 149 0.20 4.57 -14.03
C VAL A 149 0.49 5.72 -14.99
N ASN A 150 0.03 5.61 -16.23
CA ASN A 150 0.31 6.59 -17.30
C ASN A 150 1.83 6.84 -17.50
N GLY A 151 2.66 5.80 -17.38
CA GLY A 151 4.12 5.92 -17.51
C GLY A 151 4.81 6.67 -16.38
N ALA A 152 4.08 7.10 -15.35
CA ALA A 152 4.61 7.84 -14.22
C ALA A 152 4.61 6.99 -12.94
N CYS A 153 5.77 6.96 -12.28
CA CYS A 153 5.91 6.44 -10.93
C CYS A 153 5.52 7.51 -9.92
N GLY A 154 4.22 7.78 -9.77
CA GLY A 154 3.70 8.84 -8.91
C GLY A 154 3.99 8.61 -7.41
N GLY A 155 4.95 9.32 -6.83
CA GLY A 155 5.29 9.19 -5.41
C GLY A 155 6.66 9.76 -5.06
N GLY A 156 6.83 11.07 -5.26
CA GLY A 156 7.95 11.81 -4.70
C GLY A 156 7.38 12.95 -3.87
N HIS A 157 7.13 12.71 -2.59
CA HIS A 157 7.13 13.82 -1.66
C HIS A 157 8.60 14.14 -1.39
N ARG A 158 8.93 15.40 -1.66
CA ARG A 158 10.25 16.02 -1.53
C ARG A 158 10.94 15.70 -0.21
#